data_AF-A0A820B3L8-F1
#
_entry.id   AF-A0A820B3L8-F1
#
_cell.length_a   1.000
_cell.length_b   1.000
_cell.length_c   1.000
_cell.angle_alpha   90.00
_cell.angle_beta   90.00
_cell.angle_gamma   90.00
#
_symmetry.space_group_name_H-M   'P 1'
#
loop_
_entity.id
_entity.type
_entity.pdbx_description
1 polymer ?
#
loop_
_entity_poly.entity_id
_entity_poly.type
_entity_poly.pdbx_seq_one_letter_code
_entity_poly.pdbx_strand_id
1 'polypeptide(L)'
;LTASALFILEVYYQYGECAVTAKYSKKNMKLTHRIMDMLDDLSIIYWPDCQSLLNVLRNETYNIWDQDVDLSIEWPFKSNDIHSKLNNLQLFIETFQNNDFNVEYYPDRKLFSLSSVNEKSARQPHVDIWLWKRYDEHEIKPVLQLFDSSLKYQSRLISDIYPLQSVTWLGRNVKIPKQSHKIAYKEYGTSYMKPIFIRNNCLHNLIDGRWFYNR
;
A
#
# COMPACT_ATOMS: atom_id res chain seq x y z
N LEU A 1 -14.54 23.88 -8.22
CA LEU A 1 -14.32 23.31 -9.58
C LEU A 1 -15.21 24.06 -10.56
N THR A 2 -14.70 24.43 -11.73
CA THR A 2 -15.50 25.05 -12.80
C THR A 2 -16.39 24.01 -13.48
N ALA A 3 -17.46 24.43 -14.16
CA ALA A 3 -18.34 23.53 -14.92
C ALA A 3 -17.55 22.68 -15.94
N SER A 4 -16.54 23.28 -16.59
CA SER A 4 -15.66 22.56 -17.52
C SER A 4 -14.82 21.49 -16.83
N ALA A 5 -14.31 21.74 -15.61
CA ALA A 5 -13.54 20.75 -14.87
C ALA A 5 -14.40 19.58 -14.39
N LEU A 6 -15.66 19.83 -14.02
CA LEU A 6 -16.62 18.77 -13.69
C LEU A 6 -16.96 17.92 -14.92
N PHE A 7 -17.16 18.56 -16.09
CA PHE A 7 -17.37 17.83 -17.33
C PHE A 7 -16.19 16.93 -17.71
N ILE A 8 -14.95 17.44 -17.61
CA ILE A 8 -13.74 16.65 -17.86
C ILE A 8 -13.65 15.45 -16.90
N LEU A 9 -13.94 15.65 -15.61
CA LEU A 9 -13.93 14.57 -14.62
C LEU A 9 -14.98 13.50 -14.95
N GLU A 10 -16.20 13.88 -15.32
CA GLU A 10 -17.25 12.92 -15.68
C GLU A 10 -16.90 12.14 -16.96
N VAL A 11 -16.31 12.80 -17.96
CA VAL A 11 -15.81 12.11 -19.17
C VAL A 11 -14.69 11.13 -18.80
N TYR A 12 -13.74 11.55 -17.97
CA TYR A 12 -12.64 10.70 -17.52
C TYR A 12 -13.14 9.52 -16.66
N TYR A 13 -14.15 9.74 -15.82
CA TYR A 13 -14.80 8.71 -15.03
C TYR A 13 -15.56 7.69 -15.90
N GLN A 14 -16.38 8.18 -16.83
CA GLN A 14 -17.27 7.35 -17.64
C GLN A 14 -16.54 6.58 -18.75
N TYR A 15 -15.51 7.18 -19.36
CA TYR A 15 -14.84 6.64 -20.55
C TYR A 15 -13.35 6.37 -20.37
N GLY A 16 -12.70 7.05 -19.42
CA GLY A 16 -11.29 6.85 -19.13
C GLY A 16 -11.03 5.81 -18.04
N GLU A 17 -12.07 5.31 -17.38
CA GLU A 17 -12.00 4.35 -16.26
C GLU A 17 -11.01 4.77 -15.17
N CYS A 18 -10.78 6.09 -15.06
CA CYS A 18 -9.85 6.68 -14.11
C CYS A 18 -8.39 6.21 -14.29
N ALA A 19 -8.05 5.76 -15.49
CA ALA A 19 -6.79 5.11 -15.78
C ALA A 19 -5.57 6.04 -15.72
N VAL A 20 -4.53 5.59 -15.02
CA VAL A 20 -3.18 6.17 -15.12
C VAL A 20 -2.50 5.73 -16.43
N THR A 21 -1.41 6.39 -16.82
CA THR A 21 -0.69 5.95 -18.02
C THR A 21 -0.04 4.58 -17.84
N ALA A 22 0.10 3.80 -18.92
CA ALA A 22 0.83 2.53 -18.89
C ALA A 22 2.29 2.69 -18.40
N LYS A 23 2.92 3.84 -18.68
CA LYS A 23 4.25 4.19 -18.19
C LYS A 23 4.26 4.36 -16.67
N TYR A 24 3.24 5.01 -16.10
CA TYR A 24 3.07 5.14 -14.66
C TYR A 24 2.93 3.75 -14.00
N SER A 25 1.99 2.94 -14.49
CA SER A 25 1.74 1.58 -13.96
C SER A 25 3.00 0.69 -14.04
N LYS A 26 3.70 0.67 -15.19
CA LYS A 26 4.95 -0.10 -15.34
C LYS A 26 6.04 0.36 -14.38
N LYS A 27 6.14 1.66 -14.13
CA LYS A 27 7.11 2.20 -13.20
C LYS A 27 6.74 1.85 -11.75
N ASN A 28 5.45 1.90 -11.41
CA ASN A 28 4.97 1.49 -10.09
C ASN A 28 5.26 0.01 -9.80
N MET A 29 5.04 -0.86 -10.80
CA MET A 29 5.40 -2.27 -10.71
C MET A 29 6.89 -2.50 -10.46
N LYS A 30 7.76 -1.83 -11.22
CA LYS A 30 9.21 -1.93 -11.03
C LYS A 30 9.64 -1.45 -9.64
N LEU A 31 9.06 -0.35 -9.17
CA LEU A 31 9.32 0.20 -7.85
C LEU A 31 8.89 -0.78 -6.76
N THR A 32 7.70 -1.37 -6.91
CA THR A 32 7.17 -2.37 -5.98
C THR A 32 8.07 -3.59 -5.89
N HIS A 33 8.53 -4.13 -7.02
CA HIS A 33 9.47 -5.24 -7.00
C HIS A 33 10.78 -4.90 -6.27
N ARG A 34 11.35 -3.71 -6.51
CA ARG A 34 12.57 -3.26 -5.82
C ARG A 34 12.38 -3.13 -4.31
N ILE A 35 11.23 -2.64 -3.86
CA ILE A 35 10.92 -2.49 -2.43
C ILE A 35 10.70 -3.85 -1.78
N MET A 36 10.00 -4.77 -2.46
CA MET A 36 9.85 -6.15 -2.01
C MET A 36 11.20 -6.85 -1.87
N ASP A 37 12.10 -6.71 -2.87
CA ASP A 37 13.47 -7.24 -2.81
C ASP A 37 14.21 -6.71 -1.58
N MET A 38 14.14 -5.40 -1.35
CA MET A 38 14.80 -4.79 -0.21
C MET A 38 14.24 -5.28 1.14
N LEU A 39 12.92 -5.43 1.26
CA LEU A 39 12.30 -5.96 2.48
C LEU A 39 12.70 -7.43 2.71
N ASP A 40 12.77 -8.23 1.64
CA ASP A 40 13.23 -9.62 1.69
C ASP A 40 14.71 -9.72 2.09
N ASP A 41 15.59 -8.89 1.51
CA ASP A 41 17.02 -8.81 1.85
C ASP A 41 17.24 -8.40 3.31
N LEU A 42 16.39 -7.49 3.81
CA LEU A 42 16.36 -7.10 5.21
C LEU A 42 15.65 -8.11 6.10
N SER A 43 15.17 -9.24 5.59
CA SER A 43 14.39 -10.24 6.34
C SER A 43 13.18 -9.66 7.08
N ILE A 44 12.62 -8.55 6.61
CA ILE A 44 11.43 -7.91 7.15
C ILE A 44 10.20 -8.64 6.61
N ILE A 45 9.33 -9.09 7.53
CA ILE A 45 8.05 -9.68 7.15
C ILE A 45 7.08 -8.57 6.75
N TYR A 46 6.56 -8.66 5.53
CA TYR A 46 5.53 -7.77 5.00
C TYR A 46 4.38 -8.55 4.36
N TRP A 47 3.26 -7.87 4.12
CA TRP A 47 2.16 -8.38 3.30
C TRP A 47 1.50 -7.27 2.47
N PRO A 48 0.92 -7.58 1.29
CA PRO A 48 0.02 -6.66 0.58
C PRO A 48 -1.19 -6.32 1.44
N ASP A 49 -1.57 -5.05 1.49
CA ASP A 49 -2.70 -4.56 2.26
C ASP A 49 -3.68 -3.75 1.40
N CYS A 50 -4.78 -3.29 1.98
CA CYS A 50 -5.73 -2.37 1.36
C CYS A 50 -6.13 -2.82 -0.06
N GLN A 51 -6.01 -1.93 -1.06
CA GLN A 51 -6.38 -2.22 -2.44
C GLN A 51 -5.44 -3.25 -3.07
N SER A 52 -4.17 -3.28 -2.67
CA SER A 52 -3.20 -4.27 -3.13
C SER A 52 -3.57 -5.69 -2.69
N LEU A 53 -4.09 -5.87 -1.47
CA LEU A 53 -4.63 -7.17 -1.02
C LEU A 53 -5.86 -7.57 -1.85
N LEU A 54 -6.74 -6.63 -2.19
CA LEU A 54 -7.88 -6.93 -3.06
C LEU A 54 -7.44 -7.41 -4.44
N ASN A 55 -6.41 -6.78 -5.01
CA ASN A 55 -5.85 -7.19 -6.30
C ASN A 55 -5.36 -8.64 -6.22
N VAL A 56 -4.64 -9.01 -5.15
CA VAL A 56 -4.22 -10.40 -4.90
C VAL A 56 -5.41 -11.36 -4.81
N LEU A 57 -6.41 -11.05 -3.99
CA LEU A 57 -7.57 -11.92 -3.76
C LEU A 57 -8.44 -12.12 -5.01
N ARG A 58 -8.50 -11.12 -5.88
CA ARG A 58 -9.25 -11.16 -7.13
C ARG A 58 -8.46 -11.77 -8.29
N ASN A 59 -7.22 -12.19 -8.05
CA ASN A 59 -6.30 -12.64 -9.10
C ASN A 59 -6.08 -11.56 -10.18
N GLU A 60 -6.04 -10.29 -9.74
CA GLU A 60 -5.77 -9.11 -10.55
C GLU A 60 -4.29 -8.72 -10.42
N THR A 61 -3.75 -8.11 -11.49
CA THR A 61 -2.43 -7.46 -11.44
C THR A 61 -2.57 -6.05 -10.85
N TYR A 62 -1.90 -5.05 -11.44
CA TYR A 62 -2.26 -3.66 -11.22
C TYR A 62 -3.58 -3.35 -11.88
N ASN A 63 -4.49 -2.77 -11.12
CA ASN A 63 -5.65 -2.11 -11.70
C ASN A 63 -5.20 -0.82 -12.41
N ILE A 64 -5.80 -0.53 -13.57
CA ILE A 64 -5.37 0.60 -14.40
C ILE A 64 -5.66 1.96 -13.74
N TRP A 65 -6.59 2.00 -12.78
CA TRP A 65 -6.92 3.18 -11.98
C TRP A 65 -6.13 3.27 -10.68
N ASP A 66 -5.33 2.24 -10.36
CA ASP A 66 -4.55 2.18 -9.12
C ASP A 66 -3.35 3.11 -9.23
N GLN A 67 -3.09 3.85 -8.15
CA GLN A 67 -2.10 4.92 -8.13
C GLN A 67 -0.83 4.54 -7.37
N ASP A 68 -0.91 3.52 -6.51
CA ASP A 68 0.11 3.13 -5.56
C ASP A 68 0.06 1.61 -5.31
N VAL A 69 0.95 1.12 -4.45
CA VAL A 69 0.85 -0.20 -3.84
C VAL A 69 0.90 -0.05 -2.35
N ASP A 70 0.03 -0.76 -1.65
CA ASP A 70 -0.03 -0.82 -0.20
C ASP A 70 0.63 -2.10 0.29
N LEU A 71 1.70 -1.95 1.06
CA LEU A 71 2.31 -2.99 1.86
C LEU A 71 2.14 -2.68 3.33
N SER A 72 2.25 -3.70 4.17
CA SER A 72 2.19 -3.55 5.61
C SER A 72 3.29 -4.33 6.29
N ILE A 73 3.79 -3.77 7.39
CA ILE A 73 4.73 -4.43 8.30
C ILE A 73 4.25 -4.27 9.74
N GLU A 74 4.69 -5.18 10.61
CA GLU A 74 4.62 -4.99 12.05
C GLU A 74 5.75 -4.05 12.49
N TRP A 75 5.44 -2.95 13.18
CA TRP A 75 6.42 -1.99 13.67
C TRP A 75 5.96 -1.32 14.98
N PRO A 76 6.82 -1.15 16.00
CA PRO A 76 8.24 -1.54 16.03
C PRO A 76 8.43 -3.06 16.04
N PHE A 77 9.58 -3.51 15.54
CA PHE A 77 10.07 -4.88 15.67
C PHE A 77 10.33 -5.21 17.13
N LYS A 78 10.18 -6.49 17.51
CA LYS A 78 10.40 -6.92 18.90
C LYS A 78 11.85 -6.64 19.34
N SER A 79 12.07 -6.37 20.62
CA SER A 79 13.39 -5.98 21.14
C SER A 79 14.46 -7.05 20.99
N ASN A 80 14.08 -8.33 20.98
CA ASN A 80 14.95 -9.47 20.73
C ASN A 80 15.07 -9.85 19.25
N ASP A 81 14.43 -9.09 18.36
CA ASP A 81 14.50 -9.28 16.91
C ASP A 81 15.84 -8.72 16.39
N ILE A 82 16.42 -9.38 15.39
CA ILE A 82 17.64 -8.91 14.71
C ILE A 82 17.42 -7.54 14.05
N HIS A 83 16.17 -7.22 13.70
CA HIS A 83 15.75 -5.93 13.13
C HIS A 83 15.47 -4.86 14.19
N SER A 84 15.59 -5.13 15.50
CA SER A 84 15.30 -4.15 16.56
C SER A 84 16.05 -2.82 16.41
N LYS A 85 17.24 -2.81 15.80
CA LYS A 85 17.98 -1.57 15.48
C LYS A 85 17.20 -0.66 14.52
N LEU A 86 16.45 -1.25 13.58
CA LEU A 86 15.58 -0.57 12.63
C LEU A 86 14.32 0.03 13.28
N ASN A 87 14.11 -0.15 14.59
CA ASN A 87 13.12 0.63 15.33
C ASN A 87 13.53 2.10 15.50
N ASN A 88 14.81 2.42 15.32
CA ASN A 88 15.22 3.80 15.16
C ASN A 88 14.70 4.31 13.81
N LEU A 89 13.72 5.22 13.88
CA LEU A 89 13.05 5.80 12.72
C LEU A 89 14.03 6.38 11.69
N GLN A 90 15.05 7.11 12.17
CA GLN A 90 16.05 7.72 11.31
C GLN A 90 16.89 6.64 10.60
N LEU A 91 17.32 5.61 11.31
CA LEU A 91 18.04 4.50 10.71
C LEU A 91 17.19 3.74 9.69
N PHE A 92 15.89 3.55 9.96
CA PHE A 92 14.98 2.94 9.01
C PHE A 92 14.89 3.75 7.72
N ILE A 93 14.69 5.07 7.82
CA ILE A 93 14.66 6.00 6.68
C ILE A 93 15.98 5.96 5.90
N GLU A 94 17.12 6.07 6.60
CA GLU A 94 18.45 6.05 6.00
C GLU A 94 18.72 4.73 5.28
N THR A 95 18.23 3.61 5.81
CA THR A 95 18.37 2.30 5.16
C THR A 95 17.75 2.33 3.77
N PHE A 96 16.53 2.83 3.61
CA PHE A 96 15.89 3.01 2.29
C PHE A 96 16.57 4.05 1.42
N GLN A 97 16.97 5.20 1.99
CA GLN A 97 17.65 6.25 1.21
C GLN A 97 18.99 5.77 0.64
N ASN A 98 19.75 4.98 1.40
CA ASN A 98 21.00 4.36 0.94
C ASN A 98 20.80 3.29 -0.16
N ASN A 99 19.54 2.92 -0.45
CA ASN A 99 19.15 1.99 -1.52
C ASN A 99 18.41 2.70 -2.67
N ASP A 100 18.69 4.00 -2.86
CA ASP A 100 18.14 4.82 -3.95
C ASP A 100 16.61 4.88 -3.94
N PHE A 101 16.03 5.15 -2.77
CA PHE A 101 14.63 5.53 -2.60
C PHE A 101 14.49 6.94 -2.03
N ASN A 102 13.52 7.69 -2.52
CA ASN A 102 12.99 8.83 -1.78
C ASN A 102 11.98 8.30 -0.76
N VAL A 103 12.05 8.80 0.48
CA VAL A 103 11.23 8.30 1.60
C VAL A 103 10.52 9.48 2.25
N GLU A 104 9.19 9.44 2.24
CA GLU A 104 8.35 10.39 2.95
C GLU A 104 7.67 9.67 4.13
N TYR A 105 7.88 10.15 5.35
CA TYR A 105 7.22 9.60 6.53
C TYR A 105 6.03 10.48 6.95
N TYR A 106 4.87 9.85 7.09
CA TYR A 106 3.63 10.46 7.52
C TYR A 106 3.32 10.03 8.96
N PRO A 107 3.78 10.78 9.99
CA PRO A 107 3.69 10.36 11.39
C PRO A 107 2.26 10.19 11.89
N ASP A 108 1.32 10.97 11.35
CA ASP A 108 -0.11 10.94 11.69
C ASP A 108 -0.84 9.73 11.12
N ARG A 109 -0.28 9.13 10.05
CA ARG A 109 -0.82 7.95 9.37
C ARG A 109 -0.08 6.66 9.73
N LYS A 110 1.09 6.78 10.38
CA LYS A 110 2.02 5.68 10.62
C LYS A 110 2.34 4.96 9.30
N LEU A 111 2.81 5.75 8.34
CA LEU A 111 3.02 5.33 6.96
C LEU A 111 4.33 5.87 6.41
N PHE A 112 5.09 5.05 5.70
CA PHE A 112 6.13 5.53 4.78
C PHE A 112 5.62 5.45 3.36
N SER A 113 5.87 6.49 2.57
CA SER A 113 5.62 6.49 1.14
C SER A 113 6.95 6.54 0.41
N LEU A 114 7.25 5.50 -0.36
CA LEU A 114 8.53 5.31 -1.04
C LEU A 114 8.38 5.52 -2.54
N SER A 115 9.28 6.32 -3.12
CA SER A 115 9.30 6.65 -4.54
C SER A 115 10.72 6.56 -5.10
N SER A 116 10.88 6.79 -6.41
CA SER A 116 12.22 6.88 -7.01
C SER A 116 12.99 8.10 -6.51
N VAL A 117 14.32 8.05 -6.53
CA VAL A 117 15.16 9.22 -6.20
C VAL A 117 14.75 10.42 -7.08
N ASN A 118 14.64 11.60 -6.46
CA ASN A 118 14.19 12.86 -7.05
C ASN A 118 12.68 12.98 -7.34
N GLU A 119 11.87 12.04 -6.88
CA GLU A 119 10.42 12.06 -7.09
C GLU A 119 9.66 12.20 -5.78
N LYS A 120 8.78 13.20 -5.67
CA LYS A 120 7.85 13.32 -4.54
C LYS A 120 6.71 12.34 -4.70
N SER A 121 6.43 11.55 -3.66
CA SER A 121 5.52 10.39 -3.73
C SER A 121 4.12 10.79 -4.17
N ALA A 122 3.57 11.89 -3.64
CA ALA A 122 2.19 12.31 -3.89
C ALA A 122 1.77 12.37 -5.39
N ARG A 123 2.69 12.69 -6.31
CA ARG A 123 2.40 12.82 -7.75
C ARG A 123 3.09 11.77 -8.62
N GLN A 124 3.88 10.89 -8.02
CA GLN A 124 4.75 9.96 -8.72
C GLN A 124 4.35 8.53 -8.36
N PRO A 125 4.77 7.51 -9.14
CA PRO A 125 4.60 6.13 -8.71
C PRO A 125 5.27 5.93 -7.35
N HIS A 126 4.54 5.34 -6.40
CA HIS A 126 5.00 5.14 -5.05
C HIS A 126 4.40 3.87 -4.43
N VAL A 127 5.06 3.40 -3.37
CA VAL A 127 4.60 2.29 -2.54
C VAL A 127 4.49 2.78 -1.12
N ASP A 128 3.32 2.56 -0.54
CA ASP A 128 3.00 2.89 0.82
C ASP A 128 3.27 1.67 1.73
N ILE A 129 4.03 1.86 2.80
CA ILE A 129 4.29 0.87 3.84
C ILE A 129 3.62 1.32 5.13
N TRP A 130 2.54 0.63 5.48
CA TRP A 130 1.76 0.84 6.69
C TRP A 130 2.41 0.17 7.90
N LEU A 131 2.55 0.93 9.00
CA LEU A 131 3.26 0.52 10.21
C LEU A 131 2.27 0.08 11.29
N TRP A 132 2.00 -1.23 11.35
CA TRP A 132 1.08 -1.81 12.31
C TRP A 132 1.74 -2.03 13.66
N LYS A 133 1.22 -1.38 14.70
CA LYS A 133 1.72 -1.56 16.06
C LYS A 133 1.06 -2.75 16.73
N ARG A 134 1.89 -3.63 17.27
CA ARG A 134 1.49 -4.77 18.08
C ARG A 134 1.13 -4.36 19.51
N TYR A 135 0.03 -4.91 20.02
CA TYR A 135 -0.43 -4.77 21.40
C TYR A 135 -0.65 -6.16 22.01
N ASP A 136 0.27 -6.56 22.89
CA ASP A 136 0.36 -7.92 23.44
C ASP A 136 0.17 -8.00 24.96
N GLU A 137 0.37 -6.89 25.69
CA GLU A 137 0.76 -7.00 27.11
C GLU A 137 -0.39 -7.23 28.10
N HIS A 138 -1.67 -7.04 27.72
CA HIS A 138 -2.79 -7.17 28.66
C HIS A 138 -4.09 -7.78 28.09
N GLU A 139 -4.09 -8.33 26.87
CA GLU A 139 -5.32 -8.78 26.21
C GLU A 139 -5.41 -10.31 26.04
N ILE A 140 -6.63 -10.84 26.20
CA ILE A 140 -6.99 -12.24 25.91
C ILE A 140 -6.71 -12.59 24.43
N LYS A 141 -6.62 -11.59 23.55
CA LYS A 141 -6.32 -11.74 22.12
C LYS A 141 -5.42 -10.61 21.64
N PRO A 142 -4.15 -10.87 21.28
CA PRO A 142 -3.25 -9.82 20.84
C PRO A 142 -3.68 -9.26 19.47
N VAL A 143 -3.47 -7.95 19.27
CA VAL A 143 -3.92 -7.20 18.09
C VAL A 143 -2.79 -6.41 17.45
N LEU A 144 -2.92 -6.19 16.15
CA LEU A 144 -2.22 -5.16 15.40
C LEU A 144 -3.16 -3.97 15.25
N GLN A 145 -2.67 -2.77 15.58
CA GLN A 145 -3.41 -1.52 15.41
C GLN A 145 -2.66 -0.55 14.51
N LEU A 146 -3.42 0.13 13.66
CA LEU A 146 -2.96 1.25 12.85
C LEU A 146 -3.78 2.49 13.23
N PHE A 147 -3.10 3.55 13.64
CA PHE A 147 -3.75 4.82 13.96
C PHE A 147 -3.83 5.70 12.71
N ASP A 148 -4.67 5.30 11.74
CA ASP A 148 -5.02 6.14 10.58
C ASP A 148 -6.53 6.16 10.40
N SER A 149 -7.12 7.35 10.57
CA SER A 149 -8.56 7.61 10.42
C SER A 149 -9.13 7.31 9.02
N SER A 150 -8.28 7.20 7.99
CA SER A 150 -8.68 6.88 6.63
C SER A 150 -8.97 5.40 6.41
N LEU A 151 -8.38 4.50 7.21
CA LEU A 151 -8.72 3.09 7.16
C LEU A 151 -9.94 2.80 8.04
N LYS A 152 -10.89 2.03 7.49
CA LYS A 152 -12.07 1.60 8.25
C LYS A 152 -11.74 0.51 9.27
N TYR A 153 -10.76 -0.33 8.96
CA TYR A 153 -10.42 -1.51 9.76
C TYR A 153 -9.05 -1.41 10.43
N GLN A 154 -8.95 -0.50 11.41
CA GLN A 154 -7.73 -0.08 12.11
C GLN A 154 -7.20 -1.06 13.17
N SER A 155 -7.93 -2.14 13.49
CA SER A 155 -7.53 -3.12 14.50
C SER A 155 -7.77 -4.54 14.03
N ARG A 156 -6.70 -5.33 13.95
CA ARG A 156 -6.67 -6.68 13.36
C ARG A 156 -6.15 -7.67 14.39
N LEU A 157 -6.82 -8.81 14.53
CA LEU A 157 -6.32 -9.87 15.40
C LEU A 157 -5.02 -10.42 14.80
N ILE A 158 -4.01 -10.65 15.64
CA ILE A 158 -2.75 -11.28 15.18
C ILE A 158 -3.04 -12.66 14.55
N SER A 159 -4.04 -13.38 15.04
CA SER A 159 -4.48 -14.67 14.48
C SER A 159 -5.21 -14.57 13.14
N ASP A 160 -5.68 -13.39 12.74
CA ASP A 160 -6.20 -13.13 11.40
C ASP A 160 -5.06 -12.86 10.40
N ILE A 161 -3.91 -12.40 10.89
CA ILE A 161 -2.71 -12.14 10.08
C ILE A 161 -1.82 -13.38 9.97
N TYR A 162 -1.45 -13.98 11.09
CA TYR A 162 -0.42 -15.02 11.15
C TYR A 162 -0.98 -16.44 11.38
N PRO A 163 -0.28 -17.49 10.89
CA PRO A 163 0.86 -17.40 9.97
C PRO A 163 0.43 -16.88 8.60
N LEU A 164 1.31 -16.11 7.95
CA LEU A 164 1.05 -15.64 6.59
C LEU A 164 1.03 -16.82 5.61
N GLN A 165 0.27 -16.66 4.53
CA GLN A 165 0.10 -17.64 3.46
C GLN A 165 0.84 -17.17 2.20
N SER A 166 1.54 -18.08 1.53
CA SER A 166 2.23 -17.74 0.27
C SER A 166 1.27 -17.83 -0.91
N VAL A 167 1.27 -16.82 -1.76
CA VAL A 167 0.50 -16.74 -3.01
C VAL A 167 1.34 -16.08 -4.10
N THR A 168 0.99 -16.30 -5.37
CA THR A 168 1.66 -15.62 -6.49
C THR A 168 0.92 -14.33 -6.83
N TRP A 169 1.64 -13.20 -6.85
CA TRP A 169 1.13 -11.90 -7.28
C TRP A 169 2.24 -11.13 -8.01
N LEU A 170 1.92 -10.46 -9.10
CA LEU A 170 2.88 -9.74 -9.95
C LEU A 170 4.09 -10.59 -10.40
N GLY A 171 3.85 -11.87 -10.65
CA GLY A 171 4.88 -12.83 -11.07
C GLY A 171 5.84 -13.27 -9.96
N ARG A 172 5.54 -12.96 -8.69
CA ARG A 172 6.37 -13.31 -7.53
C ARG A 172 5.57 -13.98 -6.43
N ASN A 173 6.24 -14.74 -5.58
CA ASN A 173 5.62 -15.24 -4.36
C ASN A 173 5.60 -14.11 -3.33
N VAL A 174 4.41 -13.75 -2.87
CA VAL A 174 4.19 -12.80 -1.77
C VAL A 174 3.50 -13.51 -0.62
N LYS A 175 3.57 -12.92 0.57
CA LYS A 175 2.90 -13.42 1.77
C LYS A 175 1.65 -12.59 2.04
N ILE A 176 0.50 -13.22 2.23
CA ILE A 176 -0.76 -12.56 2.59
C ILE A 176 -1.25 -13.02 3.98
N PRO A 177 -2.11 -12.23 4.65
CA PRO A 177 -2.74 -12.63 5.90
C PRO A 177 -3.47 -13.98 5.85
N LYS A 178 -3.42 -14.75 6.94
CA LYS A 178 -4.13 -16.04 7.09
C LYS A 178 -5.63 -15.95 6.77
N GLN A 179 -6.26 -14.85 7.18
CA GLN A 179 -7.68 -14.58 7.03
C GLN A 179 -7.91 -13.39 6.08
N SER A 180 -7.20 -13.36 4.95
CA SER A 180 -7.23 -12.25 3.99
C SER A 180 -8.64 -11.87 3.53
N HIS A 181 -9.50 -12.84 3.20
CA HIS A 181 -10.90 -12.56 2.83
C HIS A 181 -11.70 -11.92 3.96
N LYS A 182 -11.46 -12.31 5.22
CA LYS A 182 -12.12 -11.71 6.39
C LYS A 182 -11.68 -10.27 6.60
N ILE A 183 -10.39 -9.98 6.44
CA ILE A 183 -9.83 -8.62 6.55
C ILE A 183 -10.43 -7.74 5.44
N ALA A 184 -10.36 -8.19 4.19
CA ALA A 184 -10.91 -7.48 3.05
C ALA A 184 -12.42 -7.22 3.19
N TYR A 185 -13.19 -8.21 3.66
CA TYR A 185 -14.62 -8.04 3.93
C TYR A 185 -14.90 -6.98 4.99
N LYS A 186 -14.12 -6.92 6.07
CA LYS A 186 -14.31 -5.91 7.13
C LYS A 186 -14.00 -4.50 6.65
N GLU A 187 -13.07 -4.36 5.72
CA GLU A 187 -12.62 -3.07 5.21
C GLU A 187 -13.53 -2.54 4.08
N TYR A 188 -13.94 -3.41 3.16
CA TYR A 188 -14.65 -3.03 1.93
C TYR A 188 -16.09 -3.55 1.86
N GLY A 189 -16.56 -4.31 2.85
CA GLY A 189 -17.90 -4.88 2.89
C GLY A 189 -18.13 -5.99 1.87
N THR A 190 -19.39 -6.27 1.56
CA THR A 190 -19.82 -7.37 0.66
C THR A 190 -19.32 -7.21 -0.78
N SER A 191 -18.92 -6.01 -1.20
CA SER A 191 -18.43 -5.73 -2.54
C SER A 191 -16.92 -5.93 -2.71
N TYR A 192 -16.20 -6.40 -1.70
CA TYR A 192 -14.73 -6.50 -1.75
C TYR A 192 -14.20 -7.40 -2.88
N MET A 193 -14.98 -8.33 -3.43
CA MET A 193 -14.58 -9.14 -4.60
C MET A 193 -14.98 -8.54 -5.95
N LYS A 194 -15.61 -7.36 -5.97
CA LYS A 194 -15.99 -6.66 -7.20
C LYS A 194 -15.02 -5.49 -7.42
N PRO A 195 -14.33 -5.38 -8.56
CA PRO A 195 -13.56 -4.19 -8.89
C PRO A 195 -14.50 -2.99 -9.00
N ILE A 196 -14.27 -1.99 -8.15
CA ILE A 196 -15.02 -0.75 -8.14
C ILE A 196 -13.98 0.36 -8.17
N PHE A 197 -13.98 1.15 -9.24
CA PHE A 197 -13.27 2.42 -9.26
C PHE A 197 -14.19 3.50 -8.68
N ILE A 198 -13.69 4.21 -7.67
CA ILE A 198 -14.44 5.28 -7.02
C ILE A 198 -14.06 6.62 -7.63
N ARG A 199 -15.04 7.53 -7.77
CA ARG A 199 -14.83 8.89 -8.31
C ARG A 199 -13.68 9.63 -7.64
N ASN A 200 -13.42 9.36 -6.36
CA ASN A 200 -12.32 9.99 -5.65
C ASN A 200 -10.93 9.62 -6.23
N ASN A 201 -10.71 8.36 -6.61
CA ASN A 201 -9.46 7.93 -7.25
C ASN A 201 -9.27 8.62 -8.61
N CYS A 202 -10.37 8.82 -9.33
CA CYS A 202 -10.39 9.54 -10.60
C CYS A 202 -10.01 11.01 -10.41
N LEU A 203 -10.56 11.65 -9.38
CA LEU A 203 -10.23 13.02 -9.03
C LEU A 203 -8.75 13.15 -8.67
N HIS A 204 -8.21 12.23 -7.86
CA HIS A 204 -6.80 12.20 -7.51
C HIS A 204 -5.92 12.02 -8.76
N ASN A 205 -6.20 11.01 -9.58
CA ASN A 205 -5.44 10.75 -10.81
C ASN A 205 -5.51 11.93 -11.79
N LEU A 206 -6.65 12.62 -11.88
CA LEU A 206 -6.83 13.79 -12.73
C LEU A 206 -6.02 15.00 -12.23
N ILE A 207 -6.16 15.34 -10.93
CA ILE A 207 -5.51 16.50 -10.30
C ILE A 207 -3.99 16.31 -10.25
N ASP A 208 -3.52 15.11 -9.94
CA ASP A 208 -2.10 14.81 -9.84
C ASP A 208 -1.45 14.54 -11.21
N GLY A 209 -2.23 14.59 -12.29
CA GLY A 209 -1.75 14.47 -13.66
C GLY A 209 -1.26 13.07 -14.05
N ARG A 210 -1.69 12.03 -13.31
CA ARG A 210 -1.24 10.65 -13.53
C ARG A 210 -1.76 10.05 -14.85
N TRP A 211 -2.86 10.58 -15.35
CA TRP A 211 -3.48 10.21 -16.64
C TRP A 211 -2.73 10.75 -17.87
N PHE A 212 -1.88 11.76 -17.71
CA PHE A 212 -0.95 12.24 -18.75
C PHE A 212 0.53 12.05 -18.37
N TYR A 213 0.80 11.24 -17.33
CA TYR A 213 2.14 11.01 -16.82
C TYR A 213 3.13 10.60 -17.91
N ASN A 214 4.06 11.51 -18.18
CA ASN A 214 5.14 11.38 -19.15
C ASN A 214 4.69 10.87 -20.53
N ARG A 215 3.56 11.39 -21.02
CA ARG A 215 3.35 11.61 -22.47
C ARG A 215 4.30 12.68 -22.99
#